data_AF-A0A963BR39-F1
#
_entry.id   AF-A0A963BR39-F1
#
_cell.length_a   1.000
_cell.length_b   1.000
_cell.length_c   1.000
_cell.angle_alpha   90.00
_cell.angle_beta   90.00
_cell.angle_gamma   90.00
#
_symmetry.space_group_name_H-M   'P 1'
#
loop_
_entity.id
_entity.type
_entity.pdbx_description
1 polymer ?
#
loop_
_entity_poly.entity_id
_entity_poly.type
_entity_poly.pdbx_seq_one_letter_code
_entity_poly.pdbx_strand_id
1 'polypeptide(L)'
;VLERLNDPLVVPELARFNLEFNGTPQRLTGAALSRLAEELERTWKRCNQLAGESNARLAMIGILPTVAESDLNPGNMSSMLRYLALDEQLNLLRGGSPVQIDISGRDRLHFSHKDVMLESATTSFQIHLKVDPDQAGRFYNAAKLVSAAMVAVSANSPYLFGAELWEETRIPLFEQAVPVIGGERAKRVTLGTRYIEEIFDCFATNLECYPVLLPQLMDGSEEKLSHRSLLDGTIWRWHRPLSGFDRQGRPH
;
A
#
# COMPACT_ATOMS: atom_id res chain seq x y z
N VAL A 1 -8.93 -1.49 -20.06
CA VAL A 1 -7.89 -0.43 -20.13
C VAL A 1 -6.49 -1.02 -20.13
N LEU A 2 -6.09 -1.77 -19.10
CA LEU A 2 -4.73 -2.33 -18.96
C LEU A 2 -4.22 -3.10 -20.18
N GLU A 3 -4.99 -4.07 -20.68
CA GLU A 3 -4.60 -4.88 -21.86
C GLU A 3 -4.33 -4.02 -23.11
N ARG A 4 -5.12 -2.95 -23.29
CA ARG A 4 -4.99 -2.04 -24.43
C ARG A 4 -3.84 -1.05 -24.25
N LEU A 5 -3.60 -0.63 -23.00
CA LEU A 5 -2.48 0.22 -22.67
C LEU A 5 -1.15 -0.53 -22.87
N ASN A 6 -1.10 -1.81 -22.46
CA ASN A 6 0.05 -2.70 -22.60
C ASN A 6 1.36 -2.01 -22.15
N ASP A 7 1.31 -1.32 -21.01
CA ASP A 7 2.44 -0.61 -20.43
C ASP A 7 2.87 -1.34 -19.16
N PRO A 8 4.11 -1.86 -19.09
CA PRO A 8 4.58 -2.60 -17.92
C PRO A 8 4.68 -1.74 -16.65
N LEU A 9 4.58 -0.42 -16.76
CA LEU A 9 4.56 0.50 -15.63
C LEU A 9 3.16 0.71 -15.07
N VAL A 10 2.10 0.17 -15.69
CA VAL A 10 0.74 0.26 -15.16
C VAL A 10 0.19 -1.14 -14.93
N VAL A 11 -0.02 -1.47 -13.65
CA VAL A 11 -0.39 -2.83 -13.22
C VAL A 11 -1.72 -2.79 -12.47
N PRO A 12 -2.48 -3.91 -12.46
CA PRO A 12 -3.68 -3.98 -11.65
C PRO A 12 -3.32 -4.05 -10.16
N GLU A 13 -4.21 -3.52 -9.34
CA GLU A 13 -4.15 -3.60 -7.88
C GLU A 13 -5.14 -4.63 -7.34
N LEU A 14 -5.38 -4.61 -6.03
CA LEU A 14 -6.36 -5.48 -5.36
C LEU A 14 -7.74 -5.44 -6.04
N ALA A 15 -8.28 -4.25 -6.31
CA ALA A 15 -9.52 -4.09 -7.05
C ALA A 15 -9.29 -3.85 -8.53
N ARG A 16 -10.21 -4.34 -9.37
CA ARG A 16 -10.21 -4.15 -10.83
C ARG A 16 -10.35 -2.69 -11.26
N PHE A 17 -10.87 -1.84 -10.37
CA PHE A 17 -11.02 -0.40 -10.60
C PHE A 17 -9.82 0.43 -10.11
N ASN A 18 -8.84 -0.19 -9.43
CA ASN A 18 -7.59 0.44 -9.03
C ASN A 18 -6.49 0.13 -10.04
N LEU A 19 -5.71 1.16 -10.39
CA LEU A 19 -4.55 1.05 -11.26
C LEU A 19 -3.33 1.58 -10.51
N GLU A 20 -2.26 0.79 -10.44
CA GLU A 20 -0.97 1.24 -9.91
C GLU A 20 -0.12 1.78 -11.06
N PHE A 21 0.37 3.01 -10.90
CA PHE A 21 1.29 3.65 -11.84
C PHE A 21 2.69 3.65 -11.22
N ASN A 22 3.62 3.04 -11.93
CA ASN A 22 5.03 3.01 -11.57
C ASN A 22 5.81 4.02 -12.43
N GLY A 23 6.88 4.58 -11.87
CA GLY A 23 7.80 5.46 -12.58
C GLY A 23 9.17 4.81 -12.79
N THR A 24 9.88 5.20 -13.84
CA THR A 24 11.28 4.79 -13.98
C THR A 24 12.17 5.43 -12.90
N PRO A 25 13.13 4.70 -12.32
CA PRO A 25 14.05 5.28 -11.33
C PRO A 25 14.85 6.44 -11.93
N GLN A 26 14.88 7.56 -11.23
CA GLN A 26 15.66 8.73 -11.60
C GLN A 26 16.77 8.98 -10.58
N ARG A 27 17.96 9.40 -11.07
CA ARG A 27 18.96 9.98 -10.17
C ARG A 27 18.43 11.31 -9.65
N LEU A 28 18.44 11.50 -8.34
CA LEU A 28 17.91 12.69 -7.67
C LEU A 28 18.87 13.89 -7.83
N THR A 29 18.97 14.42 -9.05
CA THR A 29 19.76 15.61 -9.39
C THR A 29 19.05 16.50 -10.41
N GLY A 30 19.22 17.81 -10.28
CA GLY A 30 18.61 18.80 -11.18
C GLY A 30 17.09 18.62 -11.29
N ALA A 31 16.57 18.52 -12.51
CA ALA A 31 15.15 18.40 -12.81
C ALA A 31 14.56 16.98 -12.60
N ALA A 32 15.11 16.16 -11.69
CA ALA A 32 14.69 14.77 -11.50
C ALA A 32 13.19 14.62 -11.15
N LEU A 33 12.70 15.46 -10.23
CA LEU A 33 11.29 15.45 -9.83
C LEU A 33 10.37 15.90 -10.98
N SER A 34 10.78 16.89 -11.77
CA SER A 34 10.04 17.31 -12.97
C SER A 34 9.96 16.19 -14.00
N ARG A 35 11.06 15.48 -14.27
CA ARG A 35 11.05 14.32 -15.18
C ARG A 35 10.11 13.21 -14.70
N LEU A 36 10.11 12.90 -13.39
CA LEU A 36 9.18 11.94 -12.80
C LEU A 36 7.73 12.38 -12.98
N ALA A 37 7.42 13.65 -12.69
CA ALA A 37 6.08 14.19 -12.84
C ALA A 37 5.62 14.15 -14.31
N GLU A 38 6.47 14.55 -15.26
CA GLU A 38 6.18 14.50 -16.70
C GLU A 38 6.00 13.07 -17.23
N GLU A 39 6.75 12.09 -16.71
CA GLU A 39 6.56 10.68 -17.03
C GLU A 39 5.20 10.19 -16.54
N LEU A 40 4.88 10.40 -15.27
CA LEU A 40 3.59 10.00 -14.69
C LEU A 40 2.41 10.70 -15.37
N GLU A 41 2.53 11.99 -15.68
CA GLU A 41 1.48 12.76 -16.36
C GLU A 41 1.21 12.23 -17.78
N ARG A 42 2.25 11.85 -18.53
CA ARG A 42 2.09 11.23 -19.86
C ARG A 42 1.37 9.90 -19.76
N THR A 43 1.78 9.04 -18.82
CA THR A 43 1.14 7.73 -18.59
C THR A 43 -0.32 7.94 -18.17
N TRP A 44 -0.59 8.86 -17.24
CA TRP A 44 -1.94 9.23 -16.79
C TRP A 44 -2.83 9.66 -17.94
N LYS A 45 -2.38 10.60 -18.78
CA LYS A 45 -3.15 11.10 -19.94
C LYS A 45 -3.53 9.97 -20.90
N ARG A 46 -2.58 9.08 -21.21
CA ARG A 46 -2.81 7.92 -22.08
C ARG A 46 -3.83 6.95 -21.47
N CYS A 47 -3.70 6.62 -20.18
CA CYS A 47 -4.65 5.76 -19.48
C CYS A 47 -6.05 6.37 -19.44
N ASN A 48 -6.15 7.68 -19.17
CA ASN A 48 -7.43 8.37 -19.09
C ASN A 48 -8.12 8.49 -20.46
N GLN A 49 -7.36 8.66 -21.55
CA GLN A 49 -7.89 8.61 -22.91
C GLN A 49 -8.52 7.23 -23.21
N LEU A 50 -7.80 6.14 -22.91
CA LEU A 50 -8.30 4.78 -23.10
C LEU A 50 -9.50 4.46 -22.20
N ALA A 51 -9.53 4.98 -20.97
CA ALA A 51 -10.67 4.86 -20.08
C ALA A 51 -11.91 5.58 -20.65
N GLY A 52 -11.71 6.75 -21.26
CA GLY A 52 -12.78 7.53 -21.88
C GLY A 52 -13.51 6.80 -23.01
N GLU A 53 -12.81 5.95 -23.75
CA GLU A 53 -13.43 5.09 -24.77
C GLU A 53 -14.40 4.05 -24.19
N SER A 54 -14.30 3.78 -22.88
CA SER A 54 -15.23 2.92 -22.12
C SER A 54 -16.16 3.74 -21.21
N ASN A 55 -16.34 5.04 -21.49
CA ASN A 55 -17.11 5.98 -20.68
C ASN A 55 -16.68 6.03 -19.19
N ALA A 56 -15.38 5.83 -18.94
CA ALA A 56 -14.77 5.90 -17.61
C ALA A 56 -13.76 7.05 -17.54
N ARG A 57 -13.44 7.48 -16.33
CA ARG A 57 -12.37 8.44 -16.05
C ARG A 57 -11.58 8.00 -14.84
N LEU A 58 -10.30 8.32 -14.84
CA LEU A 58 -9.44 8.09 -13.70
C LEU A 58 -9.58 9.24 -12.70
N ALA A 59 -9.43 8.92 -11.41
CA ALA A 59 -9.42 9.89 -10.32
C ALA A 59 -8.14 9.71 -9.48
N MET A 60 -7.44 10.83 -9.19
CA MET A 60 -6.30 10.86 -8.27
C MET A 60 -6.81 11.19 -6.87
N ILE A 61 -7.28 10.19 -6.14
CA ILE A 61 -7.91 10.38 -4.84
C ILE A 61 -7.67 9.20 -3.91
N GLY A 62 -7.47 9.48 -2.61
CA GLY A 62 -7.15 8.45 -1.62
C GLY A 62 -8.30 7.48 -1.37
N ILE A 63 -9.54 7.98 -1.30
CA ILE A 63 -10.77 7.18 -1.29
C ILE A 63 -11.74 7.85 -2.26
N LEU A 64 -12.32 7.08 -3.18
CA LEU A 64 -13.31 7.61 -4.11
C LEU A 64 -14.60 7.95 -3.33
N PRO A 65 -15.09 9.21 -3.30
CA PRO A 65 -16.23 9.60 -2.46
C PRO A 65 -17.53 8.87 -2.79
N THR A 66 -17.65 8.36 -4.01
CA THR A 66 -18.81 7.61 -4.50
C THR A 66 -18.68 6.10 -4.33
N VAL A 67 -17.58 5.60 -3.75
CA VAL A 67 -17.46 4.16 -3.50
C VAL A 67 -18.53 3.73 -2.50
N ALA A 68 -19.25 2.67 -2.82
CA ALA A 68 -20.21 2.04 -1.93
C ALA A 68 -19.63 0.75 -1.33
N GLU A 69 -20.15 0.34 -0.17
CA GLU A 69 -19.77 -0.94 0.45
C GLU A 69 -19.98 -2.11 -0.53
N SER A 70 -21.07 -2.06 -1.30
CA SER A 70 -21.39 -3.06 -2.32
C SER A 70 -20.35 -3.16 -3.44
N ASP A 71 -19.51 -2.13 -3.66
CA ASP A 71 -18.44 -2.19 -4.65
C ASP A 71 -17.23 -2.98 -4.15
N LEU A 72 -17.05 -3.07 -2.83
CA LEU A 72 -15.92 -3.73 -2.17
C LEU A 72 -16.23 -5.20 -1.92
N ASN A 73 -16.44 -5.96 -3.00
CA ASN A 73 -16.76 -7.39 -2.92
C ASN A 73 -15.83 -8.23 -3.81
N PRO A 74 -15.73 -9.55 -3.59
CA PRO A 74 -14.81 -10.42 -4.34
C PRO A 74 -15.04 -10.42 -5.86
N GLY A 75 -16.25 -10.10 -6.34
CA GLY A 75 -16.53 -9.97 -7.77
C GLY A 75 -15.81 -8.80 -8.46
N ASN A 76 -15.38 -7.81 -7.68
CA ASN A 76 -14.58 -6.67 -8.13
C ASN A 76 -13.09 -6.81 -7.82
N MET A 77 -12.66 -7.91 -7.19
CA MET A 77 -11.25 -8.20 -6.93
C MET A 77 -10.52 -8.59 -8.21
N SER A 78 -9.23 -8.23 -8.32
CA SER A 78 -8.39 -8.69 -9.42
C SER A 78 -8.08 -10.18 -9.27
N SER A 79 -7.77 -10.85 -10.39
CA SER A 79 -7.50 -12.29 -10.43
C SER A 79 -6.07 -12.66 -10.01
N MET A 80 -5.32 -11.74 -9.37
CA MET A 80 -3.97 -12.03 -8.93
C MET A 80 -3.99 -13.00 -7.74
N LEU A 81 -3.31 -14.15 -7.89
CA LEU A 81 -3.24 -15.21 -6.87
C LEU A 81 -2.82 -14.70 -5.48
N ARG A 82 -1.95 -13.69 -5.45
CA ARG A 82 -1.48 -13.07 -4.20
C ARG A 82 -2.64 -12.52 -3.36
N TYR A 83 -3.59 -11.81 -3.96
CA TYR A 83 -4.69 -11.20 -3.21
C TYR A 83 -5.70 -12.24 -2.74
N LEU A 84 -5.95 -13.28 -3.56
CA LEU A 84 -6.75 -14.44 -3.15
C LEU A 84 -6.15 -15.15 -1.94
N ALA A 85 -4.84 -15.43 -2.00
CA ALA A 85 -4.13 -16.06 -0.88
C ALA A 85 -4.11 -15.17 0.37
N LEU A 86 -3.94 -13.85 0.20
CA LEU A 86 -3.96 -12.92 1.31
C LEU A 86 -5.35 -12.87 1.98
N ASP A 87 -6.43 -12.80 1.20
CA ASP A 87 -7.80 -12.83 1.70
C ASP A 87 -8.07 -14.09 2.52
N GLU A 88 -7.71 -15.26 1.97
CA GLU A 88 -7.86 -16.55 2.66
C GLU A 88 -7.11 -16.56 4.00
N GLN A 89 -5.85 -16.14 4.01
CA GLN A 89 -5.01 -16.17 5.22
C GLN A 89 -5.51 -15.17 6.27
N LEU A 90 -5.93 -13.97 5.87
CA LEU A 90 -6.52 -13.00 6.79
C LEU A 90 -7.87 -13.49 7.35
N ASN A 91 -8.68 -14.17 6.53
CA ASN A 91 -9.94 -14.79 6.97
C ASN A 91 -9.71 -15.92 7.97
N LEU A 92 -8.75 -16.82 7.69
CA LEU A 92 -8.36 -17.89 8.62
C LEU A 92 -7.90 -17.32 9.96
N LEU A 93 -7.10 -16.26 9.91
CA LEU A 93 -6.61 -15.55 11.07
C LEU A 93 -7.72 -14.92 11.92
N ARG A 94 -8.81 -14.45 11.29
CA ARG A 94 -10.01 -13.96 12.00
C ARG A 94 -10.96 -15.08 12.45
N GLY A 95 -10.65 -16.34 12.16
CA GLY A 95 -11.56 -17.47 12.39
C GLY A 95 -12.89 -17.31 11.62
N GLY A 96 -12.85 -16.66 10.45
CA GLY A 96 -14.03 -16.33 9.65
C GLY A 96 -14.88 -15.17 10.18
N SER A 97 -14.47 -14.51 11.26
CA SER A 97 -15.18 -13.34 11.78
C SER A 97 -15.01 -12.12 10.86
N PRO A 98 -16.07 -11.34 10.60
CA PRO A 98 -15.94 -10.09 9.87
C PRO A 98 -15.09 -9.09 10.66
N VAL A 99 -14.35 -8.25 9.95
CA VAL A 99 -13.70 -7.07 10.50
C VAL A 99 -14.78 -6.06 10.90
N GLN A 100 -14.66 -5.51 12.11
CA GLN A 100 -15.51 -4.43 12.58
C GLN A 100 -14.80 -3.11 12.38
N ILE A 101 -15.47 -2.16 11.73
CA ILE A 101 -14.96 -0.82 11.50
C ILE A 101 -15.80 0.16 12.31
N ASP A 102 -15.15 1.04 13.04
CA ASP A 102 -15.76 2.14 13.79
C ASP A 102 -14.85 3.37 13.66
N ILE A 103 -15.21 4.26 12.73
CA ILE A 103 -14.47 5.48 12.45
C ILE A 103 -15.31 6.65 12.91
N SER A 104 -14.79 7.40 13.88
CA SER A 104 -15.36 8.68 14.32
C SER A 104 -14.58 9.82 13.71
N GLY A 105 -15.24 10.68 12.93
CA GLY A 105 -14.72 11.92 12.35
C GLY A 105 -15.77 13.03 12.51
N ARG A 106 -16.10 13.75 11.43
CA ARG A 106 -17.23 14.69 11.42
C ARG A 106 -18.57 13.96 11.57
N ASP A 107 -18.73 12.89 10.80
CA ASP A 107 -19.71 11.83 11.01
C ASP A 107 -19.09 10.67 11.79
N ARG A 108 -19.91 9.68 12.16
CA ARG A 108 -19.45 8.38 12.64
C ARG A 108 -19.95 7.30 11.71
N LEU A 109 -19.04 6.41 11.30
CA LEU A 109 -19.34 5.28 10.44
C LEU A 109 -18.98 3.97 11.17
N HIS A 110 -19.98 3.10 11.31
CA HIS A 110 -19.81 1.78 11.92
C HIS A 110 -20.44 0.71 11.01
N PHE A 111 -19.64 -0.30 10.65
CA PHE A 111 -20.07 -1.41 9.79
C PHE A 111 -19.15 -2.62 9.97
N SER A 112 -19.55 -3.74 9.38
CA SER A 112 -18.75 -4.98 9.39
C SER A 112 -18.47 -5.44 7.97
N HIS A 113 -17.21 -5.80 7.66
CA HIS A 113 -16.80 -6.26 6.33
C HIS A 113 -16.09 -7.61 6.42
N LYS A 114 -16.29 -8.51 5.45
CA LYS A 114 -15.82 -9.90 5.56
C LYS A 114 -14.47 -10.16 4.92
N ASP A 115 -14.21 -9.52 3.78
CA ASP A 115 -13.06 -9.85 2.93
C ASP A 115 -12.03 -8.70 2.89
N VAL A 116 -10.92 -8.95 2.22
CA VAL A 116 -9.81 -8.01 2.09
C VAL A 116 -10.15 -6.79 1.21
N MET A 117 -11.28 -6.77 0.48
CA MET A 117 -11.58 -5.69 -0.47
C MET A 117 -11.72 -4.33 0.19
N LEU A 118 -11.91 -4.27 1.51
CA LEU A 118 -11.90 -3.01 2.22
C LEU A 118 -10.59 -2.23 2.02
N GLU A 119 -9.46 -2.93 1.90
CA GLU A 119 -8.16 -2.34 1.60
C GLU A 119 -8.16 -1.61 0.24
N SER A 120 -8.95 -2.08 -0.72
CA SER A 120 -9.03 -1.51 -2.06
C SER A 120 -9.72 -0.14 -2.12
N ALA A 121 -10.45 0.24 -1.07
CA ALA A 121 -10.96 1.61 -0.96
C ALA A 121 -9.82 2.63 -0.78
N THR A 122 -8.66 2.18 -0.29
CA THR A 122 -7.50 3.03 -0.02
C THR A 122 -6.51 2.97 -1.18
N THR A 123 -6.37 4.08 -1.92
CA THR A 123 -5.29 4.25 -2.90
C THR A 123 -4.17 5.08 -2.28
N SER A 124 -2.98 5.08 -2.89
CA SER A 124 -1.84 5.83 -2.34
C SER A 124 -0.92 6.38 -3.42
N PHE A 125 -0.10 7.35 -3.02
CA PHE A 125 1.04 7.83 -3.78
C PHE A 125 2.30 7.57 -2.96
N GLN A 126 3.23 6.82 -3.52
CA GLN A 126 4.44 6.37 -2.82
C GLN A 126 5.68 6.85 -3.57
N ILE A 127 6.69 7.30 -2.81
CA ILE A 127 7.99 7.69 -3.35
C ILE A 127 9.02 6.71 -2.82
N HIS A 128 9.77 6.08 -3.73
CA HIS A 128 10.89 5.22 -3.37
C HIS A 128 12.19 6.01 -3.48
N LEU A 129 12.90 6.12 -2.36
CA LEU A 129 14.21 6.78 -2.31
C LEU A 129 15.30 5.75 -2.01
N LYS A 130 16.23 5.59 -2.94
CA LYS A 130 17.46 4.83 -2.69
C LYS A 130 18.45 5.68 -1.92
N VAL A 131 18.98 5.14 -0.84
CA VAL A 131 19.95 5.80 0.05
C VAL A 131 21.14 4.88 0.29
N ASP A 132 22.25 5.45 0.74
CA ASP A 132 23.38 4.64 1.19
C ASP A 132 22.99 3.89 2.48
N PRO A 133 23.38 2.60 2.63
CA PRO A 133 22.94 1.77 3.76
C PRO A 133 23.30 2.32 5.13
N ASP A 134 24.43 3.00 5.26
CA ASP A 134 24.90 3.65 6.49
C ASP A 134 24.02 4.84 6.90
N GLN A 135 23.33 5.47 5.94
CA GLN A 135 22.40 6.58 6.19
C GLN A 135 20.95 6.12 6.33
N ALA A 136 20.65 4.84 6.05
CA ALA A 136 19.26 4.34 5.96
C ALA A 136 18.45 4.58 7.25
N GLY A 137 19.04 4.35 8.43
CA GLY A 137 18.39 4.61 9.71
C GLY A 137 18.02 6.09 9.89
N ARG A 138 18.93 7.01 9.50
CA ARG A 138 18.70 8.46 9.56
C ARG A 138 17.58 8.90 8.63
N PHE A 139 17.59 8.44 7.39
CA PHE A 139 16.52 8.77 6.42
C PHE A 139 15.17 8.20 6.86
N TYR A 140 15.14 6.98 7.40
CA TYR A 140 13.93 6.38 7.94
C TYR A 140 13.33 7.22 9.08
N ASN A 141 14.16 7.64 10.05
CA ASN A 141 13.69 8.48 11.16
C ASN A 141 13.25 9.87 10.67
N ALA A 142 13.95 10.45 9.69
CA ALA A 142 13.55 11.72 9.08
C ALA A 142 12.20 11.60 8.36
N ALA A 143 11.98 10.53 7.61
CA ALA A 143 10.69 10.25 6.96
C ALA A 143 9.56 10.14 7.99
N LYS A 144 9.80 9.45 9.12
CA LYS A 144 8.87 9.39 10.25
C LYS A 144 8.57 10.78 10.81
N LEU A 145 9.59 11.59 11.06
CA LEU A 145 9.45 12.94 11.63
C LEU A 145 8.56 13.84 10.77
N VAL A 146 8.67 13.77 9.44
CA VAL A 146 7.90 14.64 8.53
C VAL A 146 6.50 14.11 8.19
N SER A 147 6.15 12.89 8.60
CA SER A 147 4.88 12.23 8.21
C SER A 147 3.64 13.07 8.50
N ALA A 148 3.56 13.66 9.70
CA ALA A 148 2.39 14.45 10.11
C ALA A 148 2.21 15.69 9.23
N ALA A 149 3.30 16.39 8.91
CA ALA A 149 3.28 17.54 8.02
C ALA A 149 2.89 17.13 6.59
N MET A 150 3.42 16.00 6.10
CA MET A 150 3.06 15.45 4.79
C MET A 150 1.57 15.15 4.70
N VAL A 151 1.00 14.43 5.68
CA VAL A 151 -0.44 14.14 5.71
C VAL A 151 -1.25 15.43 5.77
N ALA A 152 -0.86 16.40 6.60
CA ALA A 152 -1.61 17.65 6.75
C ALA A 152 -1.73 18.45 5.44
N VAL A 153 -0.71 18.43 4.59
CA VAL A 153 -0.73 19.17 3.31
C VAL A 153 -1.28 18.36 2.14
N SER A 154 -1.34 17.03 2.26
CA SER A 154 -1.71 16.12 1.17
C SER A 154 -2.96 15.28 1.41
N ALA A 155 -3.65 15.46 2.53
CA ALA A 155 -4.88 14.75 2.87
C ALA A 155 -5.90 14.86 1.75
N ASN A 156 -6.40 13.72 1.26
CA ASN A 156 -7.25 13.66 0.07
C ASN A 156 -8.20 12.45 0.11
N SER A 157 -8.77 12.15 1.29
CA SER A 157 -9.75 11.07 1.46
C SER A 157 -10.84 11.40 2.51
N PRO A 158 -11.59 12.50 2.37
CA PRO A 158 -12.55 12.93 3.38
C PRO A 158 -13.78 12.04 3.56
N TYR A 159 -14.10 11.18 2.59
CA TYR A 159 -15.36 10.41 2.58
C TYR A 159 -15.12 8.90 2.48
N LEU A 160 -16.01 8.14 3.12
CA LEU A 160 -16.14 6.69 2.95
C LEU A 160 -17.62 6.32 3.02
N PHE A 161 -18.13 5.61 2.00
CA PHE A 161 -19.54 5.20 1.91
C PHE A 161 -20.55 6.35 2.12
N GLY A 162 -20.19 7.54 1.64
CA GLY A 162 -21.00 8.75 1.75
C GLY A 162 -20.91 9.50 3.09
N ALA A 163 -20.23 8.97 4.11
CA ALA A 163 -20.00 9.66 5.38
C ALA A 163 -18.77 10.58 5.29
N GLU A 164 -18.87 11.80 5.81
CA GLU A 164 -17.76 12.75 5.95
C GLU A 164 -16.99 12.42 7.24
N LEU A 165 -15.75 11.95 7.15
CA LEU A 165 -15.00 11.43 8.29
C LEU A 165 -13.79 12.31 8.62
N TRP A 166 -12.58 11.83 8.34
CA TRP A 166 -11.33 12.57 8.48
C TRP A 166 -10.88 13.06 7.13
N GLU A 167 -10.21 14.21 7.07
CA GLU A 167 -9.56 14.70 5.83
C GLU A 167 -8.66 13.62 5.20
N GLU A 168 -8.10 12.73 6.03
CA GLU A 168 -7.38 11.51 5.64
C GLU A 168 -7.97 10.23 6.28
N THR A 169 -9.15 9.80 5.81
CA THR A 169 -9.87 8.61 6.31
C THR A 169 -9.16 7.28 6.00
N ARG A 170 -8.23 7.24 5.04
CA ARG A 170 -7.46 6.01 4.76
C ARG A 170 -6.73 5.50 6.00
N ILE A 171 -6.24 6.39 6.87
CA ILE A 171 -5.49 5.99 8.07
C ILE A 171 -6.34 5.14 9.00
N PRO A 172 -7.46 5.63 9.58
CA PRO A 172 -8.28 4.83 10.48
C PRO A 172 -8.93 3.64 9.77
N LEU A 173 -9.27 3.75 8.49
CA LEU A 173 -9.81 2.61 7.73
C LEU A 173 -8.80 1.47 7.66
N PHE A 174 -7.57 1.77 7.26
CA PHE A 174 -6.56 0.74 7.03
C PHE A 174 -6.07 0.13 8.35
N GLU A 175 -5.90 0.95 9.40
CA GLU A 175 -5.53 0.47 10.74
C GLU A 175 -6.55 -0.52 11.33
N GLN A 176 -7.83 -0.37 10.99
CA GLN A 176 -8.90 -1.26 11.45
C GLN A 176 -9.16 -2.43 10.50
N ALA A 177 -8.90 -2.27 9.19
CA ALA A 177 -9.12 -3.30 8.17
C ALA A 177 -8.23 -4.54 8.38
N VAL A 178 -7.01 -4.33 8.90
CA VAL A 178 -6.02 -5.40 9.07
C VAL A 178 -6.05 -5.95 10.50
N PRO A 179 -6.27 -7.26 10.69
CA PRO A 179 -6.37 -7.86 12.03
C PRO A 179 -5.07 -7.75 12.82
N VAL A 180 -5.21 -7.51 14.12
CA VAL A 180 -4.11 -7.50 15.10
C VAL A 180 -4.09 -8.84 15.83
N ILE A 181 -3.12 -9.69 15.51
CA ILE A 181 -2.97 -11.03 16.11
C ILE A 181 -1.56 -11.16 16.66
N GLY A 182 -1.45 -11.47 17.95
CA GLY A 182 -0.18 -11.41 18.69
C GLY A 182 -0.05 -10.17 19.60
N GLY A 183 -1.15 -9.43 19.81
CA GLY A 183 -1.21 -8.24 20.66
C GLY A 183 -0.82 -6.95 19.95
N GLU A 184 -0.82 -5.84 20.68
CA GLU A 184 -0.60 -4.48 20.14
C GLU A 184 0.69 -4.32 19.33
N ARG A 185 1.74 -5.10 19.66
CA ARG A 185 3.02 -5.09 18.91
C ARG A 185 2.93 -5.69 17.51
N ALA A 186 1.88 -6.45 17.22
CA ALA A 186 1.65 -7.09 15.93
C ALA A 186 0.73 -6.28 14.99
N LYS A 187 0.45 -5.00 15.31
CA LYS A 187 -0.22 -4.07 14.39
C LYS A 187 0.59 -3.93 13.11
N ARG A 188 0.01 -4.40 12.00
CA ARG A 188 0.67 -4.43 10.69
C ARG A 188 0.60 -3.11 9.95
N VAL A 189 -0.44 -2.31 10.21
CA VAL A 189 -0.51 -0.91 9.77
C VAL A 189 0.09 -0.06 10.88
N THR A 190 1.25 0.56 10.62
CA THR A 190 2.00 1.23 11.68
C THR A 190 3.04 2.21 11.15
N LEU A 191 3.34 3.25 11.93
CA LEU A 191 4.57 4.04 11.77
C LEU A 191 5.80 3.35 12.39
N GLY A 192 5.60 2.25 13.12
CA GLY A 192 6.59 1.63 14.00
C GLY A 192 6.64 2.30 15.38
N THR A 193 7.22 1.62 16.36
CA THR A 193 7.11 1.98 17.79
C THR A 193 8.10 3.04 18.28
N ARG A 194 9.26 3.17 17.62
CA ARG A 194 10.33 4.12 17.98
C ARG A 194 11.15 4.53 16.76
N TYR A 195 12.08 5.46 16.97
CA TYR A 195 13.19 5.66 16.04
C TYR A 195 14.17 4.49 16.13
N ILE A 196 14.80 4.20 14.99
CA ILE A 196 15.75 3.10 14.85
C ILE A 196 17.18 3.63 14.85
N GLU A 197 18.11 2.80 15.29
CA GLU A 197 19.55 3.10 15.18
C GLU A 197 20.06 2.61 13.83
N GLU A 198 19.73 1.36 13.50
CA GLU A 198 20.08 0.73 12.23
C GLU A 198 18.84 0.28 11.47
N ILE A 199 18.91 0.24 10.13
CA ILE A 199 17.78 -0.21 9.31
C ILE A 199 17.40 -1.67 9.58
N PHE A 200 18.38 -2.48 10.02
CA PHE A 200 18.20 -3.87 10.41
C PHE A 200 17.25 -4.05 11.60
N ASP A 201 17.12 -3.05 12.48
CA ASP A 201 16.15 -3.06 13.58
C ASP A 201 14.73 -3.33 13.06
N CYS A 202 14.39 -2.79 11.89
CA CYS A 202 13.08 -3.03 11.27
C CYS A 202 12.89 -4.49 10.89
N PHE A 203 13.88 -5.10 10.24
CA PHE A 203 13.78 -6.49 9.79
C PHE A 203 13.81 -7.48 10.96
N ALA A 204 14.61 -7.22 11.99
CA ALA A 204 14.60 -8.00 13.22
C ALA A 204 13.23 -7.93 13.92
N THR A 205 12.67 -6.72 14.03
CA THR A 205 11.31 -6.52 14.57
C THR A 205 10.26 -7.26 13.75
N ASN A 206 10.40 -7.26 12.42
CA ASN A 206 9.47 -7.97 11.53
C ASN A 206 9.43 -9.47 11.84
N LEU A 207 10.60 -10.09 12.02
CA LEU A 207 10.72 -11.51 12.34
C LEU A 207 10.20 -11.86 13.75
N GLU A 208 10.45 -10.98 14.73
CA GLU A 208 10.04 -11.20 16.12
C GLU A 208 8.52 -11.03 16.33
N CYS A 209 7.94 -9.99 15.74
CA CYS A 209 6.60 -9.53 16.11
C CYS A 209 5.48 -10.01 15.18
N TYR A 210 5.78 -10.40 13.93
CA TYR A 210 4.75 -10.63 12.93
C TYR A 210 4.71 -12.09 12.47
N PRO A 211 3.60 -12.79 12.74
CA PRO A 211 3.38 -14.13 12.18
C PRO A 211 3.48 -14.13 10.65
N VAL A 212 3.95 -15.22 10.06
CA VAL A 212 3.99 -15.37 8.61
C VAL A 212 2.55 -15.51 8.07
N LEU A 213 2.12 -14.58 7.21
CA LEU A 213 0.80 -14.67 6.57
C LEU A 213 0.80 -15.57 5.34
N LEU A 214 1.84 -15.51 4.54
CA LEU A 214 1.96 -16.26 3.29
C LEU A 214 3.12 -17.24 3.44
N PRO A 215 2.87 -18.48 3.91
CA PRO A 215 3.92 -19.48 4.13
C PRO A 215 4.32 -20.18 2.81
N GLN A 216 4.60 -19.39 1.77
CA GLN A 216 5.08 -19.90 0.50
C GLN A 216 6.57 -20.25 0.61
N LEU A 217 6.90 -21.52 0.37
CA LEU A 217 8.29 -21.94 0.21
C LEU A 217 8.81 -21.47 -1.16
N MET A 218 9.97 -20.82 -1.15
CA MET A 218 10.60 -20.27 -2.34
C MET A 218 11.98 -20.90 -2.52
N ASP A 219 12.15 -21.73 -3.55
CA ASP A 219 13.37 -22.52 -3.84
C ASP A 219 14.57 -21.68 -4.36
N GLY A 220 14.61 -20.38 -4.04
CA GLY A 220 15.70 -19.48 -4.42
C GLY A 220 16.87 -19.51 -3.43
N SER A 221 18.01 -18.95 -3.82
CA SER A 221 19.14 -18.76 -2.90
C SER A 221 18.76 -17.84 -1.73
N GLU A 222 19.34 -18.12 -0.56
CA GLU A 222 19.13 -17.31 0.66
C GLU A 222 19.54 -15.84 0.46
N GLU A 223 20.56 -15.60 -0.37
CA GLU A 223 21.04 -14.26 -0.74
C GLU A 223 19.94 -13.36 -1.33
N LYS A 224 18.94 -13.95 -1.99
CA LYS A 224 17.82 -13.18 -2.56
C LYS A 224 16.85 -12.65 -1.50
N LEU A 225 16.90 -13.20 -0.28
CA LEU A 225 16.04 -12.83 0.84
C LEU A 225 14.54 -12.83 0.49
N SER A 226 14.12 -13.74 -0.39
CA SER A 226 12.76 -13.74 -0.96
C SER A 226 11.67 -13.90 0.11
N HIS A 227 11.90 -14.78 1.10
CA HIS A 227 10.98 -14.99 2.21
C HIS A 227 10.84 -13.73 3.10
N ARG A 228 11.95 -13.00 3.33
CA ARG A 228 11.95 -11.72 4.06
C ARG A 228 11.16 -10.67 3.27
N SER A 229 11.41 -10.54 1.97
CA SER A 229 10.67 -9.61 1.11
C SER A 229 9.17 -9.93 1.05
N LEU A 230 8.80 -11.21 1.09
CA LEU A 230 7.41 -11.65 1.19
C LEU A 230 6.78 -11.25 2.53
N LEU A 231 7.48 -11.47 3.65
CA LEU A 231 7.02 -11.04 4.97
C LEU A 231 6.85 -9.52 5.05
N ASP A 232 7.85 -8.75 4.59
CA ASP A 232 7.81 -7.29 4.54
C ASP A 232 6.64 -6.78 3.68
N GLY A 233 6.29 -7.52 2.62
CA GLY A 233 5.14 -7.26 1.76
C GLY A 233 3.77 -7.49 2.43
N THR A 234 3.74 -8.04 3.65
CA THR A 234 2.53 -8.28 4.46
C THR A 234 2.51 -7.42 5.73
N ILE A 235 3.40 -6.43 5.82
CA ILE A 235 3.47 -5.44 6.88
C ILE A 235 3.32 -4.07 6.24
N TRP A 236 2.17 -3.44 6.47
CA TRP A 236 1.78 -2.17 5.88
C TRP A 236 2.33 -0.99 6.68
N ARG A 237 3.65 -0.92 6.77
CA ARG A 237 4.33 0.19 7.42
C ARG A 237 4.27 1.44 6.54
N TRP A 238 3.87 2.58 7.11
CA TRP A 238 3.77 3.84 6.37
C TRP A 238 5.12 4.30 5.77
N HIS A 239 6.22 3.98 6.44
CA HIS A 239 7.58 4.05 5.90
C HIS A 239 8.17 2.66 5.89
N ARG A 240 8.51 2.14 4.72
CA ARG A 240 8.93 0.75 4.58
C ARG A 240 10.37 0.67 4.04
N PRO A 241 11.31 0.14 4.84
CA PRO A 241 12.61 -0.25 4.34
C PRO A 241 12.45 -1.35 3.30
N LEU A 242 13.10 -1.20 2.16
CA LEU A 242 13.14 -2.19 1.11
C LEU A 242 14.60 -2.50 0.80
N SER A 243 14.86 -3.76 0.47
CA SER A 243 16.13 -4.19 -0.12
C SER A 243 15.80 -5.22 -1.20
N GLY A 244 16.47 -5.13 -2.33
CA GLY A 244 16.21 -6.02 -3.44
C GLY A 244 17.38 -6.12 -4.39
N PHE A 245 17.08 -6.61 -5.60
CA PHE A 245 18.06 -6.76 -6.67
C PHE A 245 17.49 -6.12 -7.93
N ASP A 246 18.33 -5.40 -8.66
CA ASP A 246 17.93 -4.87 -9.96
C ASP A 246 17.85 -5.97 -11.02
N ARG A 247 17.48 -5.61 -12.25
CA ARG A 247 17.38 -6.57 -13.37
C ARG A 247 18.71 -7.24 -13.71
N GLN A 248 19.84 -6.67 -13.29
CA GLN A 248 21.18 -7.21 -13.46
C GLN A 248 21.64 -8.04 -12.25
N GLY A 249 20.79 -8.22 -11.24
CA GLY A 249 21.11 -8.96 -10.03
C GLY A 249 22.00 -8.19 -9.04
N ARG A 250 22.11 -6.87 -9.17
CA ARG A 250 22.88 -6.05 -8.21
C ARG A 250 22.00 -5.65 -7.04
N PRO A 251 22.51 -5.73 -5.79
CA PRO A 251 21.77 -5.25 -4.62
C PRO A 251 21.35 -3.79 -4.77
N HIS A 252 20.12 -3.47 -4.38
CA HIS A 252 19.61 -2.10 -4.36
C HIS A 252 18.72 -1.82 -3.15
#